data_AF-A0A8J7J570-F1
#
_entry.id   AF-A0A8J7J570-F1
#
_cell.length_a   1.000
_cell.length_b   1.000
_cell.length_c   1.000
_cell.angle_alpha   90.00
_cell.angle_beta   90.00
_cell.angle_gamma   90.00
#
_symmetry.space_group_name_H-M   'P 1'
#
loop_
_entity.id
_entity.type
_entity.pdbx_description
1 polymer ?
#
loop_
_entity_poly.entity_id
_entity_poly.type
_entity_poly.pdbx_seq_one_letter_code
_entity_poly.pdbx_strand_id
1 'polypeptide(L)'
;MQLDFHHGVTYVCSRLAGFDHPEASIIAHSAQYVDDSTQSGLIRFDNGAMFDRISSAHKMLDYRNFKELANYKVWIPFHFLPGNGGLPVGQDPPGSFIEKLICRPNSPVAQGMVRECIEQRYRSYGLHRLGITMHVFADTWAHQGFAGVSHEVNSARDLVDGDNNPDQSLMNRLKGFFIGGALPLGHGTVLSNPDRPYLRWGYTNGRGEKITRDNPQDFLTAANEMCKAMQRYRLGNPAADVTGLPAADRAKIAALLATTLGEAPSRHRQWLAHIAKGHFSFGPAKVSYAARGPQSWKHKALGLMNGGDRKDVRPSYSPDFLTSNWKLFHDGLQAHHFYIVHDLLPQYGICVA
;
A
#
# COMPACT_ATOMS: atom_id res chain seq x y z
N MET A 1 2.05 0.45 5.02
CA MET A 1 2.09 1.67 5.89
C MET A 1 0.82 1.83 6.74
N GLN A 2 0.71 2.92 7.53
CA GLN A 2 -0.48 3.23 8.33
C GLN A 2 -1.44 4.23 7.64
N LEU A 3 -2.69 4.26 8.14
CA LEU A 3 -3.84 5.00 7.61
C LEU A 3 -3.60 6.48 7.33
N ASP A 4 -2.75 7.13 8.12
CA ASP A 4 -2.35 8.53 7.91
C ASP A 4 -1.59 8.75 6.60
N PHE A 5 -0.72 7.81 6.21
CA PHE A 5 0.01 7.91 4.95
C PHE A 5 -0.83 7.44 3.77
N HIS A 6 -1.29 6.18 3.78
CA HIS A 6 -2.00 5.58 2.65
C HIS A 6 -3.29 6.31 2.27
N HIS A 7 -3.97 6.94 3.23
CA HIS A 7 -5.13 7.78 2.95
C HIS A 7 -4.79 9.28 2.95
N GLY A 8 -4.27 9.80 4.07
CA GLY A 8 -4.10 11.24 4.29
C GLY A 8 -3.08 11.86 3.34
N VAL A 9 -1.86 11.33 3.31
CA VAL A 9 -0.79 11.81 2.42
C VAL A 9 -1.13 11.55 0.96
N THR A 10 -1.69 10.38 0.61
CA THR A 10 -2.15 10.10 -0.75
C THR A 10 -3.18 11.13 -1.24
N TYR A 11 -4.15 11.51 -0.41
CA TYR A 11 -5.11 12.55 -0.75
C TYR A 11 -4.43 13.89 -1.02
N VAL A 12 -3.51 14.30 -0.14
CA VAL A 12 -2.73 15.54 -0.30
C VAL A 12 -1.94 15.52 -1.60
N CYS A 13 -1.21 14.43 -1.87
CA CYS A 13 -0.43 14.27 -3.10
C CYS A 13 -1.32 14.28 -4.36
N SER A 14 -2.51 13.67 -4.30
CA SER A 14 -3.48 13.68 -5.40
C SER A 14 -3.94 15.09 -5.72
N ARG A 15 -4.32 15.87 -4.70
CA ARG A 15 -4.74 17.28 -4.88
C ARG A 15 -3.60 18.14 -5.42
N LEU A 16 -2.37 17.96 -4.91
CA LEU A 16 -1.19 18.68 -5.39
C LEU A 16 -0.75 18.27 -6.80
N ALA A 17 -1.08 17.05 -7.23
CA ALA A 17 -0.89 16.61 -8.61
C ALA A 17 -1.94 17.20 -9.59
N GLY A 18 -2.97 17.88 -9.06
CA GLY A 18 -3.99 18.57 -9.84
C GLY A 18 -5.28 17.79 -10.06
N PHE A 19 -5.53 16.72 -9.29
CA PHE A 19 -6.84 16.09 -9.22
C PHE A 19 -7.81 16.94 -8.42
N ASP A 20 -9.08 16.91 -8.81
CA ASP A 20 -10.13 17.58 -8.04
C ASP A 20 -10.45 16.82 -6.73
N HIS A 21 -11.34 17.35 -5.92
CA HIS A 21 -11.69 16.73 -4.64
C HIS A 21 -12.35 15.34 -4.79
N PRO A 22 -13.37 15.14 -5.65
CA PRO A 22 -13.92 13.81 -5.93
C PRO A 22 -12.87 12.78 -6.37
N GLU A 23 -12.04 13.11 -7.36
CA GLU A 23 -11.03 12.20 -7.89
C GLU A 23 -9.98 11.84 -6.84
N ALA A 24 -9.44 12.85 -6.13
CA ALA A 24 -8.47 12.65 -5.06
C ALA A 24 -9.04 11.78 -3.92
N SER A 25 -10.34 11.90 -3.64
CA SER A 25 -11.01 11.08 -2.62
C SER A 25 -11.11 9.61 -3.05
N ILE A 26 -11.36 9.34 -4.34
CA ILE A 26 -11.38 7.96 -4.87
C ILE A 26 -9.98 7.34 -4.81
N ILE A 27 -8.95 8.08 -5.24
CA ILE A 27 -7.56 7.61 -5.22
C ILE A 27 -7.12 7.29 -3.79
N ALA A 28 -7.33 8.22 -2.85
CA ALA A 28 -6.93 8.05 -1.45
C ALA A 28 -7.70 6.94 -0.73
N HIS A 29 -9.00 6.82 -0.99
CA HIS A 29 -9.79 5.72 -0.42
C HIS A 29 -9.33 4.38 -0.96
N SER A 30 -9.08 4.27 -2.28
CA SER A 30 -8.61 3.03 -2.89
C SER A 30 -7.23 2.63 -2.37
N ALA A 31 -6.31 3.59 -2.22
CA ALA A 31 -4.98 3.34 -1.65
C ALA A 31 -5.07 2.78 -0.23
N GLN A 32 -5.95 3.31 0.63
CA GLN A 32 -6.15 2.76 1.95
C GLN A 32 -6.87 1.40 1.95
N TYR A 33 -7.85 1.24 1.06
CA TYR A 33 -8.71 0.06 1.07
C TYR A 33 -7.97 -1.22 0.68
N VAL A 34 -6.77 -1.11 0.09
CA VAL A 34 -5.84 -2.25 -0.10
C VAL A 34 -5.58 -2.97 1.23
N ASP A 35 -5.27 -2.23 2.31
CA ASP A 35 -5.03 -2.79 3.65
C ASP A 35 -6.30 -3.35 4.32
N ASP A 36 -7.47 -2.85 3.94
CA ASP A 36 -8.74 -3.20 4.57
C ASP A 36 -9.52 -4.30 3.82
N SER A 37 -9.14 -4.59 2.57
CA SER A 37 -9.76 -5.59 1.69
C SER A 37 -9.30 -7.01 2.03
N THR A 38 -9.86 -7.53 3.12
CA THR A 38 -9.52 -8.85 3.72
C THR A 38 -10.46 -9.99 3.32
N GLN A 39 -11.36 -9.76 2.35
CA GLN A 39 -12.42 -10.71 2.01
C GLN A 39 -12.45 -10.98 0.51
N SER A 40 -12.22 -12.24 0.11
CA SER A 40 -12.38 -12.73 -1.25
C SER A 40 -13.67 -13.55 -1.42
N GLY A 41 -14.01 -13.87 -2.67
CA GLY A 41 -15.05 -14.81 -3.05
C GLY A 41 -16.26 -14.21 -3.75
N LEU A 42 -17.10 -15.11 -4.26
CA LEU A 42 -18.23 -14.82 -5.13
C LEU A 42 -19.42 -14.17 -4.38
N ILE A 43 -19.87 -13.02 -4.86
CA ILE A 43 -21.19 -12.45 -4.57
C ILE A 43 -22.18 -13.00 -5.60
N ARG A 44 -23.36 -13.42 -5.11
CA ARG A 44 -24.49 -13.82 -5.95
C ARG A 44 -25.69 -12.94 -5.60
N PHE A 45 -26.17 -12.16 -6.55
CA PHE A 45 -27.34 -11.32 -6.36
C PHE A 45 -28.64 -12.13 -6.48
N ASP A 46 -29.76 -11.55 -6.03
CA ASP A 46 -31.10 -12.14 -6.09
C ASP A 46 -31.62 -12.36 -7.53
N ASN A 47 -31.15 -11.56 -8.49
CA ASN A 47 -31.46 -11.70 -9.92
C ASN A 47 -30.55 -12.70 -10.67
N GLY A 48 -29.64 -13.39 -9.98
CA GLY A 48 -28.70 -14.34 -10.57
C GLY A 48 -27.39 -13.74 -11.10
N ALA A 49 -27.24 -12.41 -11.11
CA ALA A 49 -25.95 -11.78 -11.41
C ALA A 49 -24.89 -12.20 -10.39
N MET A 50 -23.63 -12.20 -10.81
CA MET A 50 -22.51 -12.64 -9.99
C MET A 50 -21.32 -11.68 -10.09
N PHE A 51 -20.58 -11.55 -9.01
CA PHE A 51 -19.35 -10.75 -8.96
C PHE A 51 -18.31 -11.45 -8.09
N ASP A 52 -17.19 -11.84 -8.68
CA ASP A 52 -16.07 -12.42 -7.94
C ASP A 52 -15.08 -11.34 -7.51
N ARG A 53 -14.50 -11.48 -6.32
CA ARG A 53 -13.54 -10.52 -5.78
C ARG A 53 -12.37 -11.21 -5.10
N ILE A 54 -11.24 -10.52 -5.06
CA ILE A 54 -10.04 -10.97 -4.36
C ILE A 54 -9.79 -10.14 -3.11
N SER A 55 -8.99 -10.68 -2.20
CA SER A 55 -8.44 -9.94 -1.05
C SER A 55 -7.07 -9.40 -1.40
N SER A 56 -6.72 -8.23 -0.87
CA SER A 56 -5.38 -7.66 -0.95
C SER A 56 -4.72 -7.48 0.41
N ALA A 57 -5.38 -7.90 1.49
CA ALA A 57 -4.81 -7.95 2.82
C ALA A 57 -5.26 -9.20 3.58
N HIS A 58 -4.49 -9.56 4.61
CA HIS A 58 -4.83 -10.62 5.55
C HIS A 58 -5.27 -10.06 6.90
N LYS A 59 -6.00 -10.84 7.70
CA LYS A 59 -6.26 -10.44 9.10
C LYS A 59 -4.96 -10.55 9.88
N MET A 60 -4.71 -9.66 10.85
CA MET A 60 -3.48 -9.72 11.67
C MET A 60 -3.25 -11.09 12.36
N LEU A 61 -4.29 -11.89 12.58
CA LEU A 61 -4.17 -13.25 13.13
C LEU A 61 -3.50 -14.24 12.14
N ASP A 62 -3.52 -13.98 10.83
CA ASP A 62 -2.91 -14.83 9.80
C ASP A 62 -1.38 -14.74 9.79
N TYR A 63 -0.78 -13.68 10.35
CA TYR A 63 0.68 -13.61 10.56
C TYR A 63 1.21 -14.78 11.42
N ARG A 64 0.32 -15.43 12.20
CA ARG A 64 0.64 -16.60 13.04
C ARG A 64 0.29 -17.95 12.40
N ASN A 65 -0.54 -17.95 11.35
CA ASN A 65 -1.07 -19.17 10.72
C ASN A 65 -0.59 -19.25 9.27
N PHE A 66 0.57 -19.91 9.11
CA PHE A 66 1.27 -20.09 7.85
C PHE A 66 0.49 -20.97 6.85
N LYS A 67 -0.22 -20.34 5.91
CA LYS A 67 -0.56 -20.95 4.60
C LYS A 67 0.23 -20.22 3.51
N GLU A 68 1.46 -20.68 3.26
CA GLU A 68 2.45 -20.04 2.38
C GLU A 68 1.87 -19.57 1.04
N LEU A 69 1.13 -20.43 0.32
CA LEU A 69 0.66 -20.11 -1.03
C LEU A 69 -0.38 -18.97 -1.07
N ALA A 70 -1.25 -18.89 -0.08
CA ALA A 70 -2.25 -17.82 -0.01
C ALA A 70 -1.59 -16.47 0.33
N ASN A 71 -0.48 -16.50 1.06
CA ASN A 71 0.25 -15.31 1.48
C ASN A 71 0.96 -14.65 0.29
N TYR A 72 1.68 -15.39 -0.56
CA TYR A 72 2.40 -14.77 -1.68
C TYR A 72 1.48 -14.03 -2.67
N LYS A 73 0.27 -14.56 -2.90
CA LYS A 73 -0.74 -13.97 -3.81
C LYS A 73 -1.33 -12.65 -3.33
N VAL A 74 -1.10 -12.31 -2.07
CA VAL A 74 -1.50 -11.02 -1.48
C VAL A 74 -0.27 -10.15 -1.25
N TRP A 75 0.77 -10.71 -0.63
CA TRP A 75 1.92 -9.93 -0.17
C TRP A 75 2.74 -9.38 -1.34
N ILE A 76 3.12 -10.21 -2.30
CA ILE A 76 3.99 -9.79 -3.41
C ILE A 76 3.33 -8.73 -4.31
N PRO A 77 2.08 -8.89 -4.78
CA PRO A 77 1.49 -7.90 -5.69
C PRO A 77 1.03 -6.60 -5.01
N PHE A 78 0.82 -6.58 -3.69
CA PHE A 78 0.23 -5.43 -3.01
C PHE A 78 1.11 -4.75 -1.97
N HIS A 79 2.02 -5.46 -1.30
CA HIS A 79 2.80 -4.88 -0.18
C HIS A 79 4.31 -5.01 -0.38
N PHE A 80 4.78 -6.15 -0.88
CA PHE A 80 6.20 -6.45 -1.05
C PHE A 80 6.57 -6.63 -2.51
N LEU A 81 6.40 -5.56 -3.30
CA LEU A 81 6.73 -5.58 -4.72
C LEU A 81 8.23 -5.87 -4.92
N PRO A 82 8.59 -6.95 -5.63
CA PRO A 82 9.98 -7.30 -5.92
C PRO A 82 10.77 -6.17 -6.56
N GLY A 83 12.00 -5.95 -6.09
CA GLY A 83 12.86 -4.88 -6.58
C GLY A 83 13.79 -5.27 -7.73
N ASN A 84 13.94 -6.57 -8.03
CA ASN A 84 14.97 -7.11 -8.92
C ASN A 84 16.40 -6.58 -8.62
N GLY A 85 16.72 -6.38 -7.34
CA GLY A 85 17.98 -5.72 -6.92
C GLY A 85 18.18 -4.29 -7.45
N GLY A 86 17.13 -3.64 -7.99
CA GLY A 86 17.23 -2.34 -8.65
C GLY A 86 17.67 -2.40 -10.11
N LEU A 87 17.79 -3.59 -10.70
CA LEU A 87 18.28 -3.81 -12.06
C LEU A 87 17.13 -3.84 -13.10
N PRO A 88 17.39 -3.40 -14.34
CA PRO A 88 16.39 -3.40 -15.41
C PRO A 88 16.07 -4.81 -15.91
N VAL A 89 15.05 -4.91 -16.76
CA VAL A 89 14.68 -6.14 -17.48
C VAL A 89 15.91 -6.73 -18.20
N GLY A 90 16.07 -8.06 -18.11
CA GLY A 90 17.18 -8.79 -18.72
C GLY A 90 18.48 -8.79 -17.90
N GLN A 91 18.49 -8.15 -16.73
CA GLN A 91 19.61 -8.20 -15.78
C GLN A 91 19.17 -8.78 -14.45
N ASP A 92 20.04 -9.60 -13.85
CA ASP A 92 19.78 -10.28 -12.59
C ASP A 92 20.75 -9.81 -11.50
N PRO A 93 20.27 -9.58 -10.27
CA PRO A 93 21.17 -9.28 -9.16
C PRO A 93 22.06 -10.48 -8.85
N PRO A 94 23.31 -10.26 -8.42
CA PRO A 94 24.17 -11.35 -7.99
C PRO A 94 23.60 -12.01 -6.73
N GLY A 95 23.69 -13.34 -6.64
CA GLY A 95 23.22 -14.11 -5.49
C GLY A 95 22.11 -15.09 -5.87
N SER A 96 21.27 -15.45 -4.89
CA SER A 96 20.16 -16.39 -5.11
C SER A 96 18.88 -15.66 -5.54
N PHE A 97 17.85 -16.42 -5.90
CA PHE A 97 16.56 -15.89 -6.36
C PHE A 97 15.93 -14.86 -5.39
N ILE A 98 16.21 -14.97 -4.09
CA ILE A 98 15.69 -14.03 -3.08
C ILE A 98 16.10 -12.58 -3.37
N GLU A 99 17.26 -12.34 -3.97
CA GLU A 99 17.75 -10.98 -4.27
C GLU A 99 16.83 -10.24 -5.25
N LYS A 100 16.12 -11.00 -6.10
CA LYS A 100 15.11 -10.45 -6.99
C LYS A 100 13.86 -10.00 -6.23
N LEU A 101 13.49 -10.72 -5.18
CA LEU A 101 12.26 -10.56 -4.41
C LEU A 101 12.33 -9.47 -3.33
N ILE A 102 13.53 -9.05 -2.93
CA ILE A 102 13.70 -7.97 -1.94
C ILE A 102 13.13 -6.67 -2.52
N CYS A 103 12.24 -6.03 -1.77
CA CYS A 103 11.70 -4.73 -2.10
C CYS A 103 12.81 -3.69 -2.19
N ARG A 104 12.78 -2.90 -3.26
CA ARG A 104 13.67 -1.76 -3.45
C ARG A 104 12.84 -0.51 -3.77
N PRO A 105 13.09 0.62 -3.09
CA PRO A 105 12.35 1.85 -3.35
C PRO A 105 12.47 2.23 -4.81
N ASN A 106 11.35 2.60 -5.43
CA ASN A 106 11.34 3.16 -6.78
C ASN A 106 12.08 2.32 -7.85
N SER A 107 12.10 0.99 -7.70
CA SER A 107 12.83 0.08 -8.59
C SER A 107 12.32 0.15 -10.04
N PRO A 108 13.09 -0.40 -11.03
CA PRO A 108 12.58 -0.58 -12.39
C PRO A 108 11.26 -1.36 -12.45
N VAL A 109 11.06 -2.33 -11.56
CA VAL A 109 9.79 -3.06 -11.40
C VAL A 109 8.67 -2.09 -10.97
N ALA A 110 8.90 -1.29 -9.93
CA ALA A 110 7.93 -0.31 -9.44
C ALA A 110 7.59 0.75 -10.50
N GLN A 111 8.58 1.21 -11.28
CA GLN A 111 8.39 2.12 -12.41
C GLN A 111 7.59 1.46 -13.55
N GLY A 112 7.81 0.16 -13.82
CA GLY A 112 7.03 -0.62 -14.78
C GLY A 112 5.55 -0.79 -14.37
N MET A 113 5.29 -0.94 -13.07
CA MET A 113 3.93 -0.92 -12.50
C MET A 113 3.26 0.44 -12.69
N VAL A 114 3.93 1.53 -12.33
CA VAL A 114 3.39 2.89 -12.48
C VAL A 114 3.14 3.23 -13.95
N ARG A 115 4.07 2.87 -14.84
CA ARG A 115 3.94 3.08 -16.28
C ARG A 115 2.67 2.47 -16.84
N GLU A 116 2.44 1.18 -16.58
CA GLU A 116 1.28 0.49 -17.13
C GLU A 116 -0.03 1.06 -16.56
N CYS A 117 -0.05 1.44 -15.27
CA CYS A 117 -1.22 2.08 -14.68
C CYS A 117 -1.57 3.40 -15.42
N ILE A 118 -0.57 4.17 -15.83
CA ILE A 118 -0.75 5.41 -16.61
C ILE A 118 -1.25 5.09 -18.02
N GLU A 119 -0.69 4.08 -18.67
CA GLU A 119 -1.07 3.65 -20.02
C GLU A 119 -2.52 3.12 -20.06
N GLN A 120 -2.98 2.46 -18.99
CA GLN A 120 -4.35 1.95 -18.86
C GLN A 120 -5.32 2.93 -18.17
N ARG A 121 -4.98 4.22 -18.05
CA ARG A 121 -5.80 5.22 -17.31
C ARG A 121 -7.24 5.40 -17.79
N TYR A 122 -7.55 4.99 -19.02
CA TYR A 122 -8.86 5.13 -19.66
C TYR A 122 -9.89 4.07 -19.20
N ARG A 123 -9.46 3.06 -18.44
CA ARG A 123 -10.37 2.04 -17.88
C ARG A 123 -11.35 2.68 -16.89
N SER A 124 -12.56 2.11 -16.78
CA SER A 124 -13.59 2.62 -15.85
C SER A 124 -13.13 2.64 -14.38
N TYR A 125 -12.22 1.75 -14.02
CA TYR A 125 -11.59 1.66 -12.70
C TYR A 125 -10.26 2.43 -12.60
N GLY A 126 -9.92 3.30 -13.57
CA GLY A 126 -8.60 3.92 -13.69
C GLY A 126 -8.14 4.65 -12.42
N LEU A 127 -9.01 5.45 -11.80
CA LEU A 127 -8.71 6.15 -10.54
C LEU A 127 -8.54 5.18 -9.36
N HIS A 128 -9.33 4.10 -9.31
CA HIS A 128 -9.22 3.08 -8.27
C HIS A 128 -7.89 2.33 -8.39
N ARG A 129 -7.53 1.92 -9.61
CA ARG A 129 -6.23 1.29 -9.89
C ARG A 129 -5.06 2.23 -9.65
N LEU A 130 -5.21 3.53 -9.91
CA LEU A 130 -4.21 4.53 -9.54
C LEU A 130 -4.00 4.57 -8.03
N GLY A 131 -5.08 4.55 -7.23
CA GLY A 131 -4.98 4.47 -5.77
C GLY A 131 -4.28 3.19 -5.30
N ILE A 132 -4.65 2.03 -5.84
CA ILE A 132 -3.99 0.75 -5.56
C ILE A 132 -2.49 0.83 -5.92
N THR A 133 -2.18 1.36 -7.11
CA THR A 133 -0.79 1.55 -7.56
C THR A 133 0.00 2.44 -6.61
N MET A 134 -0.59 3.54 -6.14
CA MET A 134 0.07 4.48 -5.21
C MET A 134 0.31 3.86 -3.83
N HIS A 135 -0.58 2.96 -3.39
CA HIS A 135 -0.34 2.15 -2.19
C HIS A 135 0.92 1.29 -2.35
N VAL A 136 0.94 0.42 -3.37
CA VAL A 136 2.07 -0.50 -3.60
C VAL A 136 3.36 0.27 -3.85
N PHE A 137 3.29 1.36 -4.60
CA PHE A 137 4.44 2.18 -4.93
C PHE A 137 5.07 2.78 -3.68
N ALA A 138 4.26 3.36 -2.78
CA ALA A 138 4.76 3.89 -1.52
C ALA A 138 5.31 2.78 -0.60
N ASP A 139 4.74 1.58 -0.60
CA ASP A 139 5.23 0.44 0.18
C ASP A 139 6.65 0.00 -0.24
N THR A 140 7.10 0.33 -1.46
CA THR A 140 8.49 0.08 -1.86
C THR A 140 9.51 0.83 -0.99
N TRP A 141 9.14 1.98 -0.40
CA TRP A 141 9.96 2.68 0.59
C TRP A 141 9.78 2.12 1.98
N ALA A 142 8.54 1.81 2.39
CA ALA A 142 8.28 1.24 3.72
C ALA A 142 9.05 -0.07 3.88
N HIS A 143 8.87 -0.99 2.96
CA HIS A 143 9.31 -2.38 3.09
C HIS A 143 10.67 -2.67 2.43
N GLN A 144 11.45 -1.64 2.08
CA GLN A 144 12.78 -1.84 1.52
C GLN A 144 13.67 -2.74 2.39
N GLY A 145 14.34 -3.69 1.74
CA GLY A 145 15.17 -4.69 2.42
C GLY A 145 14.43 -5.95 2.87
N PHE A 146 13.10 -5.97 2.82
CA PHE A 146 12.28 -7.15 3.11
C PHE A 146 11.70 -7.76 1.83
N ALA A 147 11.25 -9.01 1.91
CA ALA A 147 10.62 -9.74 0.80
C ALA A 147 9.28 -10.32 1.25
N GLY A 148 8.32 -10.38 0.33
CA GLY A 148 6.96 -10.91 0.55
C GLY A 148 6.88 -12.43 0.73
N VAL A 149 7.99 -13.08 1.08
CA VAL A 149 8.11 -14.52 1.27
C VAL A 149 8.72 -14.88 2.62
N SER A 150 8.56 -16.11 3.09
CA SER A 150 9.24 -16.56 4.32
C SER A 150 10.71 -16.83 4.01
N HIS A 151 11.62 -16.04 4.57
CA HIS A 151 13.06 -16.16 4.29
C HIS A 151 13.90 -15.47 5.37
N GLU A 152 15.14 -15.91 5.57
CA GLU A 152 16.08 -15.30 6.53
C GLU A 152 16.42 -13.83 6.23
N VAL A 153 16.16 -13.33 5.01
CA VAL A 153 16.46 -11.93 4.64
C VAL A 153 15.55 -10.97 5.39
N ASN A 154 14.39 -11.47 5.81
CA ASN A 154 13.43 -10.76 6.63
C ASN A 154 13.80 -10.78 8.12
N SER A 155 14.87 -11.48 8.52
CA SER A 155 15.32 -11.48 9.90
C SER A 155 15.80 -10.09 10.30
N ALA A 156 15.38 -9.65 11.48
CA ALA A 156 15.83 -8.42 12.09
C ALA A 156 16.06 -8.67 13.58
N ARG A 157 17.19 -8.19 14.09
CA ARG A 157 17.60 -8.28 15.49
C ARG A 157 18.26 -6.99 15.93
N ASP A 158 18.57 -6.88 17.22
CA ASP A 158 19.31 -5.74 17.78
C ASP A 158 18.65 -4.40 17.42
N LEU A 159 17.34 -4.28 17.66
CA LEU A 159 16.57 -3.10 17.29
C LEU A 159 16.94 -1.90 18.16
N VAL A 160 17.12 -0.76 17.49
CA VAL A 160 17.50 0.50 18.10
C VAL A 160 16.57 1.64 17.68
N ASP A 161 16.46 2.65 18.53
CA ASP A 161 15.79 3.90 18.19
C ASP A 161 16.64 4.79 17.28
N GLY A 162 16.16 6.00 16.98
CA GLY A 162 16.85 6.97 16.13
C GLY A 162 18.17 7.50 16.69
N ASP A 163 18.40 7.34 17.99
CA ASP A 163 19.64 7.73 18.70
C ASP A 163 20.55 6.52 18.95
N ASN A 164 20.27 5.39 18.29
CA ASN A 164 21.02 4.15 18.36
C ASN A 164 20.99 3.48 19.76
N ASN A 165 20.01 3.84 20.60
CA ASN A 165 19.79 3.20 21.89
C ASN A 165 18.92 1.94 21.72
N PRO A 166 19.15 0.87 22.50
CA PRO A 166 18.31 -0.33 22.43
C PRO A 166 16.84 -0.05 22.72
N ASP A 167 15.94 -0.42 21.80
CA ASP A 167 14.49 -0.29 22.00
C ASP A 167 13.96 -1.49 22.81
N GLN A 168 14.14 -1.45 24.13
CA GLN A 168 13.76 -2.54 25.03
C GLN A 168 12.25 -2.85 25.01
N SER A 169 11.41 -1.84 24.77
CA SER A 169 9.95 -1.98 24.67
C SER A 169 9.58 -2.84 23.46
N LEU A 170 10.21 -2.56 22.32
CA LEU A 170 10.02 -3.31 21.08
C LEU A 170 10.61 -4.72 21.17
N MET A 171 11.81 -4.87 21.73
CA MET A 171 12.42 -6.19 21.94
C MET A 171 11.55 -7.11 22.80
N ASN A 172 10.90 -6.57 23.84
CA ASN A 172 9.98 -7.35 24.69
C ASN A 172 8.70 -7.77 23.93
N ARG A 173 8.18 -6.91 23.04
CA ARG A 173 7.04 -7.27 22.17
C ARG A 173 7.40 -8.37 21.16
N LEU A 174 8.61 -8.33 20.60
CA LEU A 174 9.11 -9.34 19.65
C LEU A 174 9.28 -10.70 20.33
N LYS A 175 9.82 -10.76 21.55
CA LYS A 175 9.95 -12.03 22.31
C LYS A 175 8.63 -12.80 22.45
N GLY A 176 7.50 -12.10 22.60
CA GLY A 176 6.17 -12.71 22.63
C GLY A 176 5.62 -13.13 21.26
N PHE A 177 6.19 -12.62 20.16
CA PHE A 177 5.74 -12.89 18.79
C PHE A 177 6.47 -14.10 18.16
N PHE A 178 7.72 -14.38 18.57
CA PHE A 178 8.62 -15.38 17.96
C PHE A 178 8.66 -16.76 18.65
N ILE A 179 7.58 -17.16 19.34
CA ILE A 179 7.49 -18.50 19.92
C ILE A 179 7.09 -19.49 18.82
N GLY A 180 8.08 -20.03 18.10
CA GLY A 180 7.91 -21.10 17.11
C GLY A 180 8.89 -20.95 15.95
N GLY A 181 9.78 -21.92 15.73
CA GLY A 181 10.94 -21.87 14.83
C GLY A 181 10.66 -21.78 13.32
N ALA A 182 9.66 -21.01 12.89
CA ALA A 182 9.38 -20.68 11.50
C ALA A 182 10.19 -19.45 11.04
N LEU A 183 10.57 -19.43 9.76
CA LEU A 183 11.26 -18.29 9.14
C LEU A 183 10.32 -17.07 9.00
N PRO A 184 10.85 -15.84 9.13
CA PRO A 184 10.02 -14.63 9.11
C PRO A 184 9.49 -14.28 7.73
N LEU A 185 8.22 -13.84 7.67
CA LEU A 185 7.53 -13.36 6.47
C LEU A 185 7.47 -11.82 6.48
N GLY A 186 8.01 -11.19 5.43
CA GLY A 186 8.16 -9.74 5.30
C GLY A 186 8.70 -9.08 6.57
N HIS A 187 8.15 -7.93 6.96
CA HIS A 187 8.66 -7.17 8.09
C HIS A 187 8.12 -7.63 9.47
N GLY A 188 7.61 -8.86 9.60
CA GLY A 188 7.05 -9.38 10.85
C GLY A 188 8.01 -9.32 12.05
N THR A 189 9.33 -9.32 11.81
CA THR A 189 10.44 -9.21 12.79
C THR A 189 10.70 -7.81 13.31
N VAL A 190 10.10 -6.80 12.69
CA VAL A 190 10.20 -5.40 13.10
C VAL A 190 8.82 -4.80 13.40
N LEU A 191 7.80 -5.67 13.54
CA LEU A 191 6.40 -5.30 13.74
C LEU A 191 5.97 -4.20 12.75
N SER A 192 5.31 -3.15 13.24
CA SER A 192 4.83 -2.02 12.44
C SER A 192 5.86 -0.90 12.24
N ASN A 193 7.14 -1.09 12.62
CA ASN A 193 8.12 0.00 12.56
C ASN A 193 8.32 0.58 11.15
N PRO A 194 8.43 -0.23 10.08
CA PRO A 194 8.52 0.30 8.72
C PRO A 194 7.31 1.13 8.30
N ASP A 195 6.15 0.92 8.93
CA ASP A 195 4.88 1.57 8.59
C ASP A 195 4.60 2.89 9.31
N ARG A 196 5.48 3.30 10.24
CA ARG A 196 5.27 4.46 11.11
C ARG A 196 5.97 5.70 10.54
N PRO A 197 5.25 6.68 9.98
CA PRO A 197 5.91 7.72 9.19
C PRO A 197 6.82 8.68 9.95
N TYR A 198 6.69 8.74 11.27
CA TYR A 198 7.47 9.61 12.15
C TYR A 198 8.73 8.95 12.72
N LEU A 199 8.92 7.65 12.51
CA LEU A 199 9.90 6.86 13.26
C LEU A 199 11.30 6.89 12.61
N ARG A 200 12.32 7.17 13.42
CA ARG A 200 13.71 6.82 13.11
C ARG A 200 14.09 5.60 13.95
N TRP A 201 14.70 4.61 13.30
CA TRP A 201 14.99 3.34 13.95
C TRP A 201 16.07 2.58 13.17
N GLY A 202 16.61 1.54 13.79
CA GLY A 202 17.59 0.66 13.14
C GLY A 202 17.46 -0.79 13.60
N TYR A 203 18.12 -1.68 12.88
CA TYR A 203 18.18 -3.10 13.18
C TYR A 203 19.39 -3.74 12.49
N THR A 204 19.81 -4.91 12.97
CA THR A 204 20.74 -5.78 12.25
C THR A 204 19.92 -6.79 11.43
N ASN A 205 20.12 -6.83 10.11
CA ASN A 205 19.38 -7.73 9.23
C ASN A 205 19.89 -9.19 9.30
N GLY A 206 19.23 -10.09 8.55
CA GLY A 206 19.62 -11.51 8.48
C GLY A 206 21.04 -11.79 7.98
N ARG A 207 21.68 -10.81 7.34
CA ARG A 207 23.07 -10.89 6.86
C ARG A 207 24.08 -10.32 7.85
N GLY A 208 23.64 -9.87 9.02
CA GLY A 208 24.50 -9.23 10.01
C GLY A 208 24.83 -7.77 9.73
N GLU A 209 24.19 -7.16 8.73
CA GLU A 209 24.40 -5.76 8.37
C GLU A 209 23.55 -4.84 9.26
N LYS A 210 24.14 -3.74 9.73
CA LYS A 210 23.40 -2.71 10.47
C LYS A 210 22.67 -1.80 9.50
N ILE A 211 21.35 -1.73 9.64
CA ILE A 211 20.44 -0.92 8.83
C ILE A 211 19.88 0.20 9.69
N THR A 212 19.94 1.43 9.17
CA THR A 212 19.29 2.61 9.76
C THR A 212 18.18 3.07 8.84
N ARG A 213 17.04 3.47 9.41
CA ARG A 213 15.85 3.94 8.71
C ARG A 213 15.45 5.32 9.23
N ASP A 214 15.26 6.25 8.30
CA ASP A 214 14.61 7.54 8.55
C ASP A 214 13.27 7.53 7.80
N ASN A 215 12.23 7.00 8.46
CA ASN A 215 10.91 6.92 7.85
C ASN A 215 10.38 8.30 7.42
N PRO A 216 10.51 9.39 8.20
CA PRO A 216 10.08 10.71 7.75
C PRO A 216 10.68 11.10 6.38
N GLN A 217 11.97 10.88 6.19
CA GLN A 217 12.65 11.21 4.94
C GLN A 217 12.27 10.25 3.80
N ASP A 218 12.18 8.95 4.09
CA ASP A 218 11.75 7.92 3.13
C ASP A 218 10.33 8.23 2.61
N PHE A 219 9.41 8.53 3.52
CA PHE A 219 8.01 8.84 3.20
C PHE A 219 7.82 10.19 2.52
N LEU A 220 8.64 11.19 2.84
CA LEU A 220 8.66 12.44 2.08
C LEU A 220 9.11 12.21 0.63
N THR A 221 10.08 11.32 0.43
CA THR A 221 10.55 10.93 -0.91
C THR A 221 9.45 10.16 -1.64
N ALA A 222 8.80 9.18 -0.99
CA ALA A 222 7.67 8.46 -1.54
C ALA A 222 6.54 9.42 -1.96
N ALA A 223 6.14 10.35 -1.08
CA ALA A 223 5.11 11.35 -1.38
C ALA A 223 5.45 12.21 -2.61
N ASN A 224 6.72 12.57 -2.78
CA ASN A 224 7.18 13.31 -3.95
C ASN A 224 7.05 12.49 -5.24
N GLU A 225 7.52 11.25 -5.24
CA GLU A 225 7.44 10.37 -6.41
C GLU A 225 6.00 9.95 -6.73
N MET A 226 5.15 9.78 -5.72
CA MET A 226 3.70 9.59 -5.90
C MET A 226 3.07 10.81 -6.60
N CYS A 227 3.41 12.03 -6.18
CA CYS A 227 2.92 13.25 -6.83
C CYS A 227 3.35 13.30 -8.30
N LYS A 228 4.61 12.98 -8.61
CA LYS A 228 5.10 12.88 -10.00
C LYS A 228 4.35 11.83 -10.81
N ALA A 229 4.16 10.62 -10.27
CA ALA A 229 3.41 9.55 -10.92
C ALA A 229 1.97 9.98 -11.24
N MET A 230 1.32 10.66 -10.30
CA MET A 230 -0.02 11.20 -10.45
C MET A 230 -0.10 12.36 -11.47
N GLN A 231 0.89 13.24 -11.52
CA GLN A 231 1.00 14.28 -12.56
C GLN A 231 1.15 13.65 -13.95
N ARG A 232 2.01 12.63 -14.09
CA ARG A 232 2.18 11.86 -15.34
C ARG A 232 0.91 11.11 -15.75
N TYR A 233 0.17 10.55 -14.78
CA TYR A 233 -1.13 9.94 -15.02
C TYR A 233 -2.11 10.93 -15.66
N ARG A 234 -2.20 12.15 -15.13
CA ARG A 234 -3.08 13.19 -15.70
C ARG A 234 -2.67 13.57 -17.12
N LEU A 235 -1.37 13.65 -17.38
CA LEU A 235 -0.84 13.91 -18.71
C LEU A 235 -0.98 12.72 -19.66
N GLY A 236 -1.27 11.53 -19.15
CA GLY A 236 -1.30 10.29 -19.94
C GLY A 236 0.04 9.91 -20.55
N ASN A 237 1.14 10.40 -19.96
CA ASN A 237 2.49 10.18 -20.45
C ASN A 237 3.40 9.76 -19.29
N PRO A 238 3.78 8.48 -19.19
CA PRO A 238 4.61 7.97 -18.10
C PRO A 238 6.04 8.54 -18.10
N ALA A 239 6.48 9.10 -19.22
CA ALA A 239 7.80 9.73 -19.36
C ALA A 239 7.74 11.27 -19.26
N ALA A 240 6.59 11.87 -18.98
CA ALA A 240 6.49 13.32 -18.87
C ALA A 240 7.42 13.87 -17.78
N ASP A 241 8.07 14.99 -18.10
CA ASP A 241 8.79 15.79 -17.14
C ASP A 241 7.80 16.55 -16.26
N VAL A 242 7.93 16.37 -14.95
CA VAL A 242 6.96 16.83 -13.95
C VAL A 242 7.67 17.21 -12.66
N THR A 243 7.13 18.20 -11.95
CA THR A 243 7.82 18.84 -10.83
C THR A 243 7.70 18.08 -9.51
N GLY A 244 6.68 17.24 -9.34
CA GLY A 244 6.37 16.59 -8.07
C GLY A 244 5.70 17.53 -7.07
N LEU A 245 6.06 17.44 -5.79
CA LEU A 245 5.44 18.27 -4.75
C LEU A 245 5.92 19.74 -4.83
N PRO A 246 5.02 20.74 -4.78
CA PRO A 246 5.41 22.14 -4.61
C PRO A 246 6.24 22.34 -3.34
N ALA A 247 7.30 23.15 -3.42
CA ALA A 247 8.28 23.29 -2.32
C ALA A 247 7.65 23.66 -0.97
N ALA A 248 6.70 24.60 -0.97
CA ALA A 248 6.00 25.02 0.25
C ALA A 248 5.15 23.90 0.87
N ASP A 249 4.43 23.13 0.05
CA ASP A 249 3.62 22.01 0.55
C ASP A 249 4.48 20.81 0.94
N ARG A 250 5.60 20.58 0.25
CA ARG A 250 6.60 19.58 0.62
C ARG A 250 7.14 19.85 2.03
N ALA A 251 7.44 21.10 2.37
CA ALA A 251 7.87 21.47 3.72
C ALA A 251 6.79 21.20 4.79
N LYS A 252 5.52 21.49 4.47
CA LYS A 252 4.39 21.18 5.36
C LYS A 252 4.21 19.68 5.57
N ILE A 253 4.29 18.88 4.50
CA ILE A 253 4.23 17.42 4.57
C ILE A 253 5.37 16.89 5.43
N ALA A 254 6.60 17.37 5.23
CA ALA A 254 7.77 16.97 6.02
C ALA A 254 7.57 17.26 7.51
N ALA A 255 7.08 18.45 7.86
CA ALA A 255 6.79 18.82 9.24
C ALA A 255 5.72 17.90 9.86
N LEU A 256 4.65 17.59 9.14
CA LEU A 256 3.59 16.71 9.62
C LEU A 256 4.05 15.26 9.76
N LEU A 257 4.87 14.74 8.84
CA LEU A 257 5.44 13.39 8.97
C LEU A 257 6.29 13.26 10.24
N ALA A 258 7.05 14.30 10.60
CA ALA A 258 7.90 14.29 11.78
C ALA A 258 7.14 14.53 13.10
N THR A 259 6.02 15.27 13.07
CA THR A 259 5.35 15.76 14.29
C THR A 259 4.00 15.11 14.57
N THR A 260 3.40 14.43 13.59
CA THR A 260 2.14 13.72 13.81
C THR A 260 2.44 12.41 14.54
N LEU A 261 2.16 12.39 15.84
CA LEU A 261 2.46 11.25 16.72
C LEU A 261 1.17 10.57 17.25
N GLY A 262 1.34 9.39 17.83
CA GLY A 262 0.27 8.57 18.42
C GLY A 262 -0.17 7.41 17.54
N GLU A 263 -1.28 6.78 17.91
CA GLU A 263 -1.85 5.63 17.19
C GLU A 263 -2.38 6.01 15.80
N ALA A 264 -2.37 5.06 14.87
CA ALA A 264 -2.71 5.30 13.46
C ALA A 264 -4.04 6.05 13.23
N PRO A 265 -5.17 5.72 13.90
CA PRO A 265 -6.41 6.48 13.74
C PRO A 265 -6.32 7.92 14.26
N SER A 266 -5.50 8.17 15.28
CA SER A 266 -5.28 9.53 15.82
C SER A 266 -4.50 10.38 14.83
N ARG A 267 -3.42 9.84 14.28
CA ARG A 267 -2.61 10.51 13.27
C ARG A 267 -3.41 10.81 12.00
N HIS A 268 -4.22 9.85 11.55
CA HIS A 268 -5.11 10.06 10.40
C HIS A 268 -6.06 11.24 10.64
N ARG A 269 -6.73 11.30 11.81
CA ARG A 269 -7.60 12.44 12.15
C ARG A 269 -6.85 13.78 12.15
N GLN A 270 -5.60 13.81 12.60
CA GLN A 270 -4.78 15.02 12.55
C GLN A 270 -4.55 15.47 11.10
N TRP A 271 -4.16 14.55 10.21
CA TRP A 271 -4.05 14.84 8.77
C TRP A 271 -5.35 15.39 8.18
N LEU A 272 -6.50 14.74 8.45
CA LEU A 272 -7.78 15.24 7.95
C LEU A 272 -8.13 16.62 8.52
N ALA A 273 -7.76 16.92 9.77
CA ALA A 273 -7.96 18.24 10.37
C ALA A 273 -7.10 19.32 9.68
N HIS A 274 -5.84 19.01 9.33
CA HIS A 274 -5.00 19.93 8.54
C HIS A 274 -5.57 20.19 7.15
N ILE A 275 -6.07 19.14 6.47
CA ILE A 275 -6.74 19.26 5.16
C ILE A 275 -8.00 20.12 5.27
N ALA A 276 -8.84 19.89 6.29
CA ALA A 276 -10.08 20.65 6.50
C ALA A 276 -9.83 22.13 6.77
N LYS A 277 -8.72 22.47 7.43
CA LYS A 277 -8.31 23.87 7.70
C LYS A 277 -7.65 24.56 6.50
N GLY A 278 -7.46 23.88 5.38
CA GLY A 278 -6.79 24.46 4.21
C GLY A 278 -5.29 24.67 4.42
N HIS A 279 -4.64 23.76 5.17
CA HIS A 279 -3.21 23.88 5.45
C HIS A 279 -2.34 23.83 4.18
N PHE A 280 -2.79 23.16 3.13
CA PHE A 280 -2.07 22.99 1.85
C PHE A 280 -2.56 23.98 0.77
N SER A 281 -1.75 24.21 -0.25
CA SER A 281 -2.02 25.21 -1.31
C SER A 281 -3.32 25.00 -2.10
N PHE A 282 -3.86 23.78 -2.12
CA PHE A 282 -5.13 23.46 -2.79
C PHE A 282 -6.39 23.91 -2.02
N GLY A 283 -6.24 24.56 -0.86
CA GLY A 283 -7.33 25.07 -0.04
C GLY A 283 -8.01 24.01 0.84
N PRO A 284 -9.07 24.40 1.60
CA PRO A 284 -9.75 23.51 2.52
C PRO A 284 -10.56 22.42 1.80
N ALA A 285 -10.62 21.22 2.37
CA ALA A 285 -11.47 20.15 1.86
C ALA A 285 -11.96 19.21 2.97
N LYS A 286 -13.18 18.67 2.81
CA LYS A 286 -13.73 17.68 3.74
C LYS A 286 -13.53 16.28 3.17
N VAL A 287 -12.54 15.57 3.70
CA VAL A 287 -12.21 14.20 3.29
C VAL A 287 -12.60 13.21 4.40
N SER A 288 -13.06 12.01 4.04
CA SER A 288 -13.44 10.96 4.99
C SER A 288 -13.09 9.58 4.47
N TYR A 289 -12.90 8.64 5.40
CA TYR A 289 -12.63 7.24 5.12
C TYR A 289 -13.55 6.34 5.94
N ALA A 290 -14.07 5.28 5.32
CA ALA A 290 -14.89 4.28 6.00
C ALA A 290 -14.66 2.90 5.37
N ALA A 291 -13.84 2.07 6.04
CA ALA A 291 -13.59 0.69 5.61
C ALA A 291 -14.85 -0.20 5.73
N ARG A 292 -15.71 0.08 6.71
CA ARG A 292 -16.89 -0.73 7.07
C ARG A 292 -18.06 0.14 7.54
N GLY A 293 -19.22 -0.49 7.75
CA GLY A 293 -20.44 0.18 8.19
C GLY A 293 -21.16 0.95 7.09
N PRO A 294 -22.22 1.71 7.43
CA PRO A 294 -23.13 2.32 6.46
C PRO A 294 -22.47 3.28 5.46
N GLN A 295 -21.35 3.88 5.85
CA GLN A 295 -20.61 4.83 5.00
C GLN A 295 -19.60 4.17 4.05
N SER A 296 -19.32 2.87 4.23
CA SER A 296 -18.36 2.14 3.40
C SER A 296 -18.86 1.95 1.98
N TRP A 297 -17.93 1.90 1.02
CA TRP A 297 -18.25 1.60 -0.37
C TRP A 297 -18.97 0.26 -0.52
N LYS A 298 -18.57 -0.76 0.25
CA LYS A 298 -19.21 -2.07 0.24
C LYS A 298 -20.68 -2.01 0.63
N HIS A 299 -21.00 -1.33 1.74
CA HIS A 299 -22.38 -1.20 2.18
C HIS A 299 -23.22 -0.43 1.15
N LYS A 300 -22.67 0.66 0.60
CA LYS A 300 -23.34 1.44 -0.45
C LYS A 300 -23.60 0.63 -1.72
N ALA A 301 -22.70 -0.31 -2.07
CA ALA A 301 -22.83 -1.13 -3.26
C ALA A 301 -23.76 -2.35 -3.09
N LEU A 302 -23.85 -2.93 -1.88
CA LEU A 302 -24.55 -4.20 -1.65
C LEU A 302 -25.73 -4.12 -0.68
N GLY A 303 -25.89 -3.01 0.06
CA GLY A 303 -26.91 -2.88 1.12
C GLY A 303 -26.69 -3.76 2.35
N LEU A 304 -25.58 -4.52 2.41
CA LEU A 304 -25.32 -5.49 3.49
C LEU A 304 -24.78 -4.81 4.76
N MET A 305 -25.41 -5.08 5.91
CA MET A 305 -24.88 -4.74 7.23
C MET A 305 -23.68 -5.65 7.60
N ASN A 306 -22.86 -5.24 8.57
CA ASN A 306 -21.67 -5.97 9.02
C ASN A 306 -21.95 -7.48 9.23
N GLY A 307 -21.14 -8.35 8.61
CA GLY A 307 -21.29 -9.81 8.71
C GLY A 307 -22.09 -10.48 7.59
N GLY A 308 -22.54 -9.72 6.58
CA GLY A 308 -23.40 -10.17 5.48
C GLY A 308 -22.76 -11.03 4.38
N ASP A 309 -21.46 -11.35 4.42
CA ASP A 309 -20.86 -12.31 3.46
C ASP A 309 -21.09 -13.77 3.89
N ARG A 310 -22.28 -14.09 4.38
CA ARG A 310 -22.65 -15.51 4.50
C ARG A 310 -22.95 -16.01 3.08
N LYS A 311 -22.50 -17.22 2.76
CA LYS A 311 -22.67 -17.83 1.42
C LYS A 311 -24.14 -17.84 0.93
N ASP A 312 -25.09 -17.77 1.87
CA ASP A 312 -26.52 -17.85 1.61
C ASP A 312 -27.21 -16.49 1.44
N VAL A 313 -26.50 -15.38 1.70
CA VAL A 313 -27.05 -14.03 1.55
C VAL A 313 -26.93 -13.60 0.09
N ARG A 314 -28.08 -13.27 -0.51
CA ARG A 314 -28.16 -12.72 -1.86
C ARG A 314 -28.59 -11.26 -1.80
N PRO A 315 -27.67 -10.29 -1.92
CA PRO A 315 -28.04 -8.88 -1.95
C PRO A 315 -28.90 -8.58 -3.19
N SER A 316 -29.75 -7.58 -3.09
CA SER A 316 -30.54 -7.13 -4.24
C SER A 316 -29.67 -6.47 -5.28
N TYR A 317 -29.86 -6.84 -6.54
CA TYR A 317 -29.14 -6.22 -7.63
C TYR A 317 -29.70 -4.83 -7.94
N SER A 318 -28.80 -3.87 -8.13
CA SER A 318 -29.09 -2.57 -8.74
C SER A 318 -28.09 -2.34 -9.89
N PRO A 319 -28.50 -1.76 -11.04
CA PRO A 319 -27.56 -1.31 -12.07
C PRO A 319 -26.44 -0.41 -11.54
N ASP A 320 -26.70 0.36 -10.49
CA ASP A 320 -25.72 1.23 -9.82
C ASP A 320 -24.52 0.46 -9.25
N PHE A 321 -24.67 -0.85 -9.03
CA PHE A 321 -23.57 -1.71 -8.61
C PHE A 321 -22.40 -1.67 -9.60
N LEU A 322 -22.68 -1.64 -10.90
CA LEU A 322 -21.68 -1.71 -11.98
C LEU A 322 -20.76 -0.50 -12.03
N THR A 323 -21.22 0.64 -11.54
CA THR A 323 -20.48 1.91 -11.45
C THR A 323 -20.09 2.27 -10.02
N SER A 324 -20.44 1.42 -9.05
CA SER A 324 -20.10 1.65 -7.64
C SER A 324 -18.59 1.63 -7.41
N ASN A 325 -18.12 2.50 -6.51
CA ASN A 325 -16.70 2.53 -6.16
C ASN A 325 -16.17 1.20 -5.63
N TRP A 326 -17.00 0.42 -4.94
CA TRP A 326 -16.58 -0.88 -4.41
C TRP A 326 -16.32 -1.89 -5.53
N LYS A 327 -17.22 -1.96 -6.51
CA LYS A 327 -17.06 -2.83 -7.68
C LYS A 327 -15.83 -2.39 -8.48
N LEU A 328 -15.73 -1.10 -8.81
CA LEU A 328 -14.61 -0.57 -9.60
C LEU A 328 -13.25 -0.72 -8.89
N PHE A 329 -13.22 -0.61 -7.56
CA PHE A 329 -12.03 -0.95 -6.78
C PHE A 329 -11.60 -2.40 -7.00
N HIS A 330 -12.54 -3.36 -6.87
CA HIS A 330 -12.22 -4.78 -7.03
C HIS A 330 -11.84 -5.15 -8.46
N ASP A 331 -12.47 -4.55 -9.48
CA ASP A 331 -12.02 -4.69 -10.87
C ASP A 331 -10.57 -4.21 -11.04
N GLY A 332 -10.27 -3.01 -10.51
CA GLY A 332 -8.92 -2.44 -10.55
C GLY A 332 -7.91 -3.29 -9.78
N LEU A 333 -8.32 -3.89 -8.66
CA LEU A 333 -7.50 -4.76 -7.83
C LEU A 333 -7.14 -6.06 -8.56
N GLN A 334 -8.11 -6.68 -9.24
CA GLN A 334 -7.86 -7.87 -10.05
C GLN A 334 -6.99 -7.56 -11.27
N ALA A 335 -7.22 -6.43 -11.95
CA ALA A 335 -6.39 -5.99 -13.07
C ALA A 335 -4.94 -5.72 -12.62
N HIS A 336 -4.76 -5.06 -11.48
CA HIS A 336 -3.45 -4.84 -10.86
C HIS A 336 -2.75 -6.16 -10.54
N HIS A 337 -3.41 -7.05 -9.80
CA HIS A 337 -2.87 -8.35 -9.45
C HIS A 337 -2.45 -9.14 -10.69
N PHE A 338 -3.34 -9.24 -11.68
CA PHE A 338 -3.08 -9.98 -12.91
C PHE A 338 -1.82 -9.46 -13.61
N TYR A 339 -1.75 -8.15 -13.85
CA TYR A 339 -0.60 -7.54 -14.50
C TYR A 339 0.70 -7.79 -13.73
N ILE A 340 0.72 -7.58 -12.41
CA ILE A 340 1.95 -7.78 -11.62
C ILE A 340 2.43 -9.23 -11.73
N VAL A 341 1.53 -10.20 -11.53
CA VAL A 341 1.88 -11.62 -11.41
C VAL A 341 2.17 -12.26 -12.77
N HIS A 342 1.39 -11.93 -13.80
CA HIS A 342 1.43 -12.62 -15.09
C HIS A 342 2.18 -11.87 -16.19
N ASP A 343 2.34 -10.54 -16.07
CA ASP A 343 2.95 -9.74 -17.14
C ASP A 343 4.24 -9.05 -16.68
N LEU A 344 4.24 -8.34 -15.56
CA LEU A 344 5.38 -7.53 -15.12
C LEU A 344 6.50 -8.39 -14.53
N LEU A 345 6.22 -9.15 -13.46
CA LEU A 345 7.26 -9.94 -12.78
C LEU A 345 7.92 -11.00 -13.68
N PRO A 346 7.19 -11.67 -14.60
CA PRO A 346 7.81 -12.59 -15.55
C PRO A 346 8.85 -11.95 -16.47
N GLN A 347 8.75 -10.65 -16.78
CA GLN A 347 9.80 -9.94 -17.56
C GLN A 347 11.15 -9.91 -16.82
N TYR A 348 11.13 -9.99 -15.48
CA TYR A 348 12.33 -10.06 -14.63
C TYR A 348 12.71 -11.50 -14.27
N GLY A 349 12.07 -12.50 -14.88
CA GLY A 349 12.25 -13.91 -14.57
C GLY A 349 11.73 -14.30 -13.19
N ILE A 350 10.76 -13.56 -12.65
CA ILE A 350 10.13 -13.83 -11.35
C ILE A 350 8.76 -14.47 -11.61
N CYS A 351 8.57 -15.72 -11.18
CA CYS A 351 7.30 -16.44 -11.27
C CYS A 351 6.72 -16.68 -9.87
N VAL A 352 5.53 -16.12 -9.61
CA VAL A 352 4.82 -16.19 -8.32
C VAL A 352 3.33 -16.54 -8.48
N ALA A 353 2.96 -17.06 -9.67
CA ALA A 353 1.60 -17.35 -10.11
C ALA A 353 0.98 -18.60 -9.47
#